data_AF-A0A8T7D7U4-F1
#
_entry.id   AF-A0A8T7D7U4-F1
#
_cell.length_a   1.000
_cell.length_b   1.000
_cell.length_c   1.000
_cell.angle_alpha   90.00
_cell.angle_beta   90.00
_cell.angle_gamma   90.00
#
_symmetry.space_group_name_H-M   'P 1'
#
loop_
_entity.id
_entity.type
_entity.pdbx_description
1 polymer ?
#
loop_
_entity_poly.entity_id
_entity_poly.type
_entity_poly.pdbx_seq_one_letter_code
_entity_poly.pdbx_strand_id
1 'polypeptide(L)'
;MFSRVTTLMVILFAVSAPQSLLAHTPPSHARVFFENIKDGDEVKSPVFIKFGIEGFGITPAGTKGKIRHTAGHHHLLVNVEELPDLDEPIPRDENHLHFDQGETETKLQLPAGKHTLQLLLGDEQHEPQDPALFSEKITIIVK
;
A
#
# COMPACT_ATOMS: atom_id res chain seq x y z
N MET A 1 -1.78 -71.48 15.82
CA MET A 1 -3.22 -71.13 15.89
C MET A 1 -3.33 -69.69 16.36
N PHE A 2 -3.76 -68.82 15.44
CA PHE A 2 -4.21 -67.42 15.55
C PHE A 2 -3.43 -66.41 16.43
N SER A 3 -2.70 -65.55 15.69
CA SER A 3 -2.29 -64.20 16.07
C SER A 3 -3.51 -63.31 16.38
N ARG A 4 -3.43 -62.48 17.42
CA ARG A 4 -4.33 -61.34 17.63
C ARG A 4 -3.49 -60.06 17.64
N VAL A 5 -3.45 -59.39 16.49
CA VAL A 5 -2.91 -58.04 16.35
C VAL A 5 -3.98 -57.07 16.84
N THR A 6 -3.68 -56.33 17.91
CA THR A 6 -4.52 -55.22 18.37
C THR A 6 -4.06 -53.96 17.62
N THR A 7 -4.83 -53.53 16.63
CA THR A 7 -4.56 -52.27 15.91
C THR A 7 -4.99 -51.09 16.78
N LEU A 8 -4.01 -50.30 17.25
CA LEU A 8 -4.23 -49.02 17.90
C LEU A 8 -4.48 -47.96 16.82
N MET A 9 -5.70 -47.44 16.75
CA MET A 9 -6.05 -46.35 15.83
C MET A 9 -5.67 -45.01 16.46
N VAL A 10 -4.55 -44.44 16.03
CA VAL A 10 -4.14 -43.08 16.41
C VAL A 10 -4.91 -42.09 15.54
N ILE A 11 -5.91 -41.43 16.12
CA ILE A 11 -6.61 -40.32 15.47
C ILE A 11 -5.75 -39.07 15.65
N LEU A 12 -5.04 -38.69 14.59
CA LEU A 12 -4.27 -37.45 14.54
C LEU A 12 -5.23 -36.29 14.27
N PHE A 13 -5.64 -35.57 15.30
CA PHE A 13 -6.33 -34.28 15.14
C PHE A 13 -5.31 -33.25 14.65
N ALA A 14 -5.34 -32.94 13.36
CA ALA A 14 -4.65 -31.77 12.83
C ALA A 14 -5.37 -30.52 13.37
N VAL A 15 -4.71 -29.83 14.31
CA VAL A 15 -5.17 -28.52 14.80
C VAL A 15 -4.93 -27.51 13.68
N SER A 16 -5.99 -27.12 12.96
CA SER A 16 -5.96 -26.01 12.03
C SER A 16 -5.87 -24.70 12.80
N ALA A 17 -4.72 -24.03 12.70
CA ALA A 17 -4.54 -22.70 13.28
C ALA A 17 -5.50 -21.69 12.61
N PRO A 18 -6.09 -20.75 13.37
CA PRO A 18 -6.96 -19.72 12.80
C PRO A 18 -6.11 -18.74 11.95
N GLN A 19 -6.38 -18.68 10.65
CA GLN A 19 -5.65 -17.84 9.68
C GLN A 19 -6.04 -16.35 9.71
N SER A 20 -6.72 -15.85 10.74
CA SER A 20 -7.49 -14.60 10.64
C SER A 20 -6.95 -13.40 11.42
N LEU A 21 -5.74 -13.45 12.00
CA LEU A 21 -5.19 -12.32 12.77
C LEU A 21 -4.38 -11.32 11.93
N LEU A 22 -4.01 -11.65 10.69
CA LEU A 22 -3.21 -10.79 9.82
C LEU A 22 -4.01 -10.17 8.65
N ALA A 23 -5.33 -10.38 8.62
CA ALA A 23 -6.19 -9.94 7.52
C ALA A 23 -6.38 -8.40 7.45
N HIS A 24 -5.52 -7.60 8.05
CA HIS A 24 -5.50 -6.15 7.87
C HIS A 24 -4.08 -5.58 7.99
N THR A 25 -3.09 -6.46 8.13
CA THR A 25 -1.72 -6.07 8.43
C THR A 25 -0.87 -6.39 7.21
N PRO A 26 -0.32 -5.38 6.53
CA PRO A 26 0.63 -5.61 5.45
C PRO A 26 1.78 -6.53 5.88
N PRO A 27 2.22 -7.46 5.02
CA PRO A 27 3.44 -8.22 5.27
C PRO A 27 4.64 -7.30 5.44
N SER A 28 5.63 -7.69 6.26
CA SER A 28 6.82 -6.87 6.54
C SER A 28 7.70 -6.54 5.33
N HIS A 29 7.51 -7.24 4.21
CA HIS A 29 8.21 -7.00 2.94
C HIS A 29 7.36 -6.20 1.93
N ALA A 30 6.14 -5.82 2.31
CA ALA A 30 5.29 -5.00 1.45
C ALA A 30 5.83 -3.58 1.37
N ARG A 31 5.68 -2.95 0.20
CA ARG A 31 6.14 -1.58 -0.03
C ARG A 31 5.39 -0.92 -1.18
N VAL A 32 5.34 0.41 -1.15
CA VAL A 32 4.96 1.26 -2.29
C VAL A 32 6.15 2.12 -2.71
N PHE A 33 6.29 2.40 -4.00
CA PHE A 33 7.45 3.11 -4.54
C PHE A 33 7.14 3.79 -5.88
N PHE A 34 8.00 4.73 -6.29
CA PHE A 34 7.93 5.31 -7.63
C PHE A 34 8.67 4.42 -8.62
N GLU A 35 8.02 4.02 -9.73
CA GLU A 35 8.65 3.12 -10.70
C GLU A 35 9.57 3.85 -11.68
N ASN A 36 9.22 5.09 -12.03
CA ASN A 36 9.80 5.79 -13.19
C ASN A 36 10.47 7.12 -12.87
N ILE A 37 10.45 7.54 -11.59
CA ILE A 37 11.13 8.74 -11.11
C ILE A 37 11.89 8.40 -9.82
N LYS A 38 13.00 9.10 -9.59
CA LYS A 38 13.85 8.95 -8.40
C LYS A 38 14.23 10.32 -7.83
N ASP A 39 14.76 10.31 -6.62
CA ASP A 39 15.29 11.51 -5.98
C ASP A 39 16.37 12.17 -6.85
N GLY A 40 16.26 13.50 -6.97
CA GLY A 40 17.14 14.34 -7.78
C GLY A 40 16.81 14.42 -9.26
N ASP A 41 15.78 13.72 -9.76
CA ASP A 41 15.44 13.75 -11.19
C ASP A 41 15.02 15.15 -11.66
N GLU A 42 15.52 15.53 -12.84
CA GLU A 42 15.09 16.71 -13.58
C GLU A 42 14.05 16.33 -14.62
N VAL A 43 12.87 16.92 -14.54
CA VAL A 43 11.70 16.54 -15.37
C VAL A 43 11.04 17.76 -16.00
N LYS A 44 10.12 17.52 -16.94
CA LYS A 44 9.27 18.56 -17.54
C LYS A 44 7.83 18.37 -17.11
N SER A 45 7.09 19.48 -17.02
CA SER A 45 5.65 19.46 -16.74
C SER A 45 4.84 19.23 -18.03
N PRO A 46 3.77 18.40 -18.02
CA PRO A 46 3.30 17.59 -16.89
C PRO A 46 4.25 16.41 -16.60
N VAL A 47 4.46 16.15 -15.32
CA VAL A 47 5.31 15.05 -14.86
C VAL A 47 4.48 13.76 -14.91
N PHE A 48 4.93 12.79 -15.71
CA PHE A 48 4.33 11.47 -15.73
C PHE A 48 4.94 10.62 -14.62
N ILE A 49 4.11 10.10 -13.73
CA ILE A 49 4.52 9.37 -12.52
C ILE A 49 3.81 8.03 -12.51
N LYS A 50 4.55 6.96 -12.21
CA LYS A 50 4.06 5.60 -12.02
C LYS A 50 4.30 5.14 -10.59
N PHE A 51 3.28 4.51 -10.02
CA PHE A 51 3.25 3.99 -8.67
C PHE A 51 3.40 2.48 -8.73
N GLY A 52 4.35 1.95 -7.98
CA GLY A 52 4.59 0.54 -7.80
C GLY A 52 4.16 0.09 -6.41
N ILE A 53 3.75 -1.17 -6.31
CA ILE A 53 3.46 -1.87 -5.07
C ILE A 53 4.03 -3.29 -5.15
N GLU A 54 4.55 -3.79 -4.03
CA GLU A 54 5.04 -5.15 -3.90
C GLU A 54 4.56 -5.73 -2.57
N GLY A 55 4.23 -7.04 -2.53
CA GLY A 55 3.81 -7.73 -1.31
C GLY A 55 2.41 -7.36 -0.79
N PHE A 56 1.66 -6.50 -1.48
CA PHE A 56 0.30 -6.07 -1.13
C PHE A 56 -0.50 -5.69 -2.40
N GLY A 57 -1.82 -5.52 -2.29
CA GLY A 57 -2.70 -5.29 -3.44
C GLY A 57 -3.18 -3.84 -3.62
N ILE A 58 -3.73 -3.57 -4.81
CA ILE A 58 -4.48 -2.33 -5.11
C ILE A 58 -5.96 -2.64 -5.32
N THR A 59 -6.83 -1.80 -4.76
CA THR A 59 -8.28 -1.88 -4.88
C THR A 59 -8.89 -0.48 -4.74
N PRO A 60 -10.05 -0.19 -5.34
CA PRO A 60 -10.70 1.11 -5.17
C PRO A 60 -11.04 1.43 -3.69
N ALA A 61 -11.12 2.73 -3.37
CA ALA A 61 -11.70 3.20 -2.12
C ALA A 61 -13.15 2.68 -1.94
N GLY A 62 -13.56 2.45 -0.69
CA GLY A 62 -14.87 1.89 -0.34
C GLY A 62 -15.06 0.41 -0.70
N THR A 63 -14.00 -0.29 -1.09
CA THR A 63 -14.01 -1.72 -1.37
C THR A 63 -14.52 -2.54 -0.19
N LYS A 64 -15.40 -3.51 -0.47
CA LYS A 64 -16.05 -4.35 0.55
C LYS A 64 -15.58 -5.81 0.46
N GLY A 65 -15.92 -6.57 1.50
CA GLY A 65 -15.62 -7.99 1.56
C GLY A 65 -14.15 -8.25 1.83
N LYS A 66 -13.66 -9.44 1.43
CA LYS A 66 -12.37 -9.94 1.88
C LYS A 66 -11.16 -9.25 1.24
N ILE A 67 -11.32 -8.57 0.12
CA ILE A 67 -10.17 -8.00 -0.61
C ILE A 67 -9.62 -6.73 0.04
N ARG A 68 -10.45 -5.99 0.78
CA ARG A 68 -10.04 -4.80 1.57
C ARG A 68 -8.97 -5.11 2.62
N HIS A 69 -8.92 -6.37 3.06
CA HIS A 69 -7.98 -6.89 4.05
C HIS A 69 -6.53 -7.01 3.54
N THR A 70 -6.34 -6.98 2.22
CA THR A 70 -5.05 -7.28 1.57
C THR A 70 -4.74 -6.32 0.42
N ALA A 71 -5.47 -5.22 0.33
CA ALA A 71 -5.33 -4.23 -0.72
C ALA A 71 -5.81 -2.85 -0.28
N GLY A 72 -5.21 -1.82 -0.85
CA GLY A 72 -5.58 -0.42 -0.62
C GLY A 72 -5.49 0.39 -1.90
N HIS A 73 -5.32 1.71 -1.81
CA HIS A 73 -5.11 2.57 -2.97
C HIS A 73 -4.07 3.65 -2.70
N HIS A 74 -3.47 4.15 -3.78
CA HIS A 74 -2.40 5.13 -3.68
C HIS A 74 -2.94 6.51 -3.28
N HIS A 75 -2.13 7.21 -2.50
CA HIS A 75 -2.17 8.65 -2.33
C HIS A 75 -0.81 9.21 -2.71
N LEU A 76 -0.80 10.39 -3.34
CA LEU A 76 0.42 11.12 -3.64
C LEU A 76 0.46 12.40 -2.79
N LEU A 77 1.45 12.46 -1.91
CA LEU A 77 1.76 13.62 -1.09
C LEU A 77 2.75 14.50 -1.87
N VAL A 78 2.35 15.74 -2.14
CA VAL A 78 3.10 16.71 -2.92
C VAL A 78 3.49 17.88 -2.02
N ASN A 79 4.79 18.16 -1.88
CA ASN A 79 5.32 19.25 -1.04
C ASN A 79 4.89 19.18 0.44
N VAL A 80 4.64 17.97 0.95
CA VAL A 80 4.30 17.71 2.36
C VAL A 80 5.59 17.45 3.15
N GLU A 81 5.83 18.21 4.23
CA GLU A 81 7.06 18.15 5.03
C GLU A 81 7.14 16.91 5.92
N GLU A 82 6.05 16.54 6.59
CA GLU A 82 5.92 15.39 7.48
C GLU A 82 4.71 14.55 7.07
N LEU A 83 4.76 13.22 7.27
CA LEU A 83 3.58 12.39 7.01
C LEU A 83 2.39 12.90 7.84
N PRO A 84 1.14 12.78 7.31
CA PRO A 84 -0.05 13.05 8.10
C PRO A 84 -0.13 12.08 9.29
N ASP A 85 -1.05 12.36 10.20
CA ASP A 85 -1.38 11.42 11.28
C ASP A 85 -1.76 10.06 10.67
N LEU A 86 -1.06 9.00 11.09
CA LEU A 86 -1.21 7.67 10.53
C LEU A 86 -2.39 6.90 11.14
N ASP A 87 -2.99 7.44 12.19
CA ASP A 87 -4.17 6.90 12.86
C ASP A 87 -5.47 7.62 12.43
N GLU A 88 -5.41 8.51 11.44
CA GLU A 88 -6.53 9.29 10.92
C GLU A 88 -6.64 9.17 9.39
N PRO A 89 -7.82 9.46 8.80
CA PRO A 89 -7.96 9.51 7.35
C PRO A 89 -6.99 10.50 6.71
N ILE A 90 -6.37 10.09 5.60
CA ILE A 90 -5.44 10.93 4.84
C ILE A 90 -6.15 12.21 4.40
N PRO A 91 -5.58 13.40 4.64
CA PRO A 91 -6.20 14.66 4.23
C PRO A 91 -6.57 14.67 2.75
N ARG A 92 -7.59 15.45 2.39
CA ARG A 92 -7.97 15.69 1.00
C ARG A 92 -7.86 17.18 0.71
N ASP A 93 -6.74 17.56 0.11
CA ASP A 93 -6.42 18.93 -0.26
C ASP A 93 -5.50 18.95 -1.50
N GLU A 94 -4.95 20.12 -1.83
CA GLU A 94 -4.09 20.31 -3.01
C GLU A 94 -2.74 19.56 -2.92
N ASN A 95 -2.33 19.18 -1.71
CA ASN A 95 -1.07 18.50 -1.43
C ASN A 95 -1.25 16.99 -1.22
N HIS A 96 -2.47 16.52 -0.98
CA HIS A 96 -2.80 15.12 -0.78
C HIS A 96 -3.74 14.65 -1.89
N LEU A 97 -3.17 14.09 -2.95
CA LEU A 97 -3.92 13.64 -4.11
C LEU A 97 -4.36 12.18 -3.94
N HIS A 98 -5.63 11.92 -4.22
CA HIS A 98 -6.28 10.62 -4.01
C HIS A 98 -6.44 9.89 -5.34
N PHE A 99 -6.15 8.59 -5.35
CA PHE A 99 -6.34 7.70 -6.50
C PHE A 99 -7.39 6.64 -6.16
N ASP A 100 -8.62 7.12 -5.96
CA ASP A 100 -9.75 6.37 -5.40
C ASP A 100 -10.16 5.14 -6.21
N GLN A 101 -9.81 5.06 -7.49
CA GLN A 101 -10.18 3.94 -8.36
C GLN A 101 -9.06 2.88 -8.45
N GLY A 102 -8.00 3.03 -7.66
CA GLY A 102 -6.84 2.15 -7.69
C GLY A 102 -5.89 2.47 -8.84
N GLU A 103 -5.82 3.74 -9.25
CA GLU A 103 -4.87 4.17 -10.27
C GLU A 103 -3.43 3.93 -9.82
N THR A 104 -2.58 3.58 -10.78
CA THR A 104 -1.16 3.30 -10.57
C THR A 104 -0.26 4.26 -11.35
N GLU A 105 -0.83 5.29 -11.97
CA GLU A 105 -0.08 6.32 -12.66
C GLU A 105 -0.87 7.62 -12.76
N THR A 106 -0.16 8.73 -12.94
CA THR A 106 -0.76 10.06 -13.15
C THR A 106 0.10 10.96 -14.01
N LYS A 107 -0.51 12.00 -14.57
CA LYS A 107 0.19 13.14 -15.17
C LYS A 107 -0.08 14.36 -14.30
N LEU A 108 0.94 14.77 -13.55
CA LEU A 108 0.83 15.87 -12.59
C LEU A 108 1.31 17.18 -13.19
N GLN A 109 0.45 18.20 -13.18
CA GLN A 109 0.87 19.58 -13.47
C GLN A 109 1.63 20.12 -12.26
N LEU A 110 2.92 20.38 -12.43
CA LEU A 110 3.74 21.07 -11.45
C LEU A 110 4.35 22.34 -12.06
N PRO A 111 4.44 23.45 -11.31
CA PRO A 111 5.20 24.62 -11.74
C PRO A 111 6.70 24.28 -11.82
N ALA A 112 7.48 25.13 -12.49
CA ALA A 112 8.94 25.00 -12.48
C ALA A 112 9.48 25.23 -11.06
N GLY A 113 10.40 24.38 -10.61
CA GLY A 113 10.95 24.44 -9.25
C GLY A 113 11.22 23.07 -8.64
N LYS A 114 11.58 23.08 -7.35
CA LYS A 114 11.76 21.86 -6.55
C LYS A 114 10.43 21.41 -5.98
N HIS A 115 10.16 20.11 -6.05
CA HIS A 115 8.97 19.49 -5.48
C HIS A 115 9.33 18.21 -4.74
N THR A 116 8.77 18.00 -3.56
CA THR A 116 8.87 16.71 -2.87
C THR A 116 7.65 15.86 -3.18
N LEU A 117 7.86 14.57 -3.38
CA LEU A 117 6.83 13.58 -3.65
C LEU A 117 7.00 12.38 -2.72
N GLN A 118 5.88 11.87 -2.20
CA GLN A 118 5.85 10.65 -1.40
C GLN A 118 4.54 9.91 -1.63
N LEU A 119 4.59 8.58 -1.74
CA LEU A 119 3.39 7.75 -1.77
C LEU A 119 3.00 7.33 -0.36
N LEU A 120 1.70 7.25 -0.12
CA LEU A 120 1.10 6.67 1.08
C LEU A 120 -0.08 5.78 0.65
N LEU A 121 -0.12 4.54 1.13
CA LEU A 121 -1.21 3.62 0.82
C LEU A 121 -2.32 3.76 1.88
N GLY A 122 -3.53 4.09 1.43
CA GLY A 122 -4.73 4.08 2.27
C GLY A 122 -5.55 2.80 2.07
N ASP A 123 -6.32 2.42 3.07
CA ASP A 123 -7.31 1.35 3.02
C ASP A 123 -8.60 1.78 2.31
N GLU A 124 -9.72 1.09 2.54
CA GLU A 124 -10.98 1.46 1.91
C GLU A 124 -11.65 2.72 2.47
N GLN A 125 -11.22 3.25 3.62
CA GLN A 125 -11.69 4.49 4.26
C GLN A 125 -10.67 5.63 4.17
N HIS A 126 -9.60 5.45 3.38
CA HIS A 126 -8.49 6.41 3.26
C HIS A 126 -7.64 6.51 4.53
N GLU A 127 -7.74 5.54 5.44
CA GLU A 127 -6.85 5.44 6.60
C GLU A 127 -5.57 4.69 6.18
N PRO A 128 -4.38 5.12 6.61
CA PRO A 128 -3.16 4.36 6.37
C PRO A 128 -3.26 2.93 6.92
N GLN A 129 -2.68 1.96 6.21
CA GLN A 129 -2.58 0.59 6.71
C GLN A 129 -1.78 0.53 8.04
N ASP A 130 -1.93 -0.54 8.82
CA ASP A 130 -1.11 -0.78 10.03
C ASP A 130 -0.32 -2.11 9.90
N PRO A 131 1.01 -2.07 9.71
CA PRO A 131 1.86 -0.87 9.64
C PRO A 131 1.67 -0.09 8.33
N ALA A 132 1.93 1.22 8.38
CA ALA A 132 1.78 2.11 7.24
C ALA A 132 2.73 1.73 6.10
N LEU A 133 2.19 1.74 4.87
CA LEU A 133 2.98 1.58 3.65
C LEU A 133 3.13 2.94 2.97
N PHE A 134 4.33 3.50 3.04
CA PHE A 134 4.72 4.71 2.32
C PHE A 134 6.04 4.52 1.60
N SER A 135 6.29 5.33 0.58
CA SER A 135 7.56 5.32 -0.14
C SER A 135 8.61 6.17 0.58
N GLU A 136 9.87 6.02 0.18
CA GLU A 136 10.86 7.08 0.38
C GLU A 136 10.33 8.41 -0.17
N LYS A 137 10.64 9.50 0.52
CA LYS A 137 10.37 10.85 0.03
C LYS A 137 11.44 11.23 -0.98
N ILE A 138 11.02 11.62 -2.18
CA ILE A 138 11.93 12.05 -3.24
C ILE A 138 11.73 13.54 -3.53
N THR A 139 12.78 14.19 -3.99
CA THR A 139 12.77 15.55 -4.52
C THR A 139 13.00 15.50 -6.03
N ILE A 140 12.10 16.10 -6.81
CA ILE A 140 12.27 16.30 -8.25
C ILE A 140 12.44 17.79 -8.57
N ILE A 141 13.05 18.08 -9.71
CA ILE A 141 13.26 19.43 -10.22
C ILE A 141 12.53 19.56 -11.55
N VAL A 142 11.46 20.36 -11.57
CA VAL A 142 10.69 20.65 -12.78
C VAL A 142 11.33 21.84 -13.48
N LYS A 143 11.69 21.66 -14.76
CA LYS A 143 12.28 22.68 -15.64
C LYS A 143 11.27 23.32 -16.58
#